data_AF-A0A838N3C3-F1
#
_entry.id   AF-A0A838N3C3-F1
#
_cell.length_a   1.000
_cell.length_b   1.000
_cell.length_c   1.000
_cell.angle_alpha   90.00
_cell.angle_beta   90.00
_cell.angle_gamma   90.00
#
_symmetry.space_group_name_H-M   'P 1'
#
loop_
_entity.id
_entity.type
_entity.pdbx_description
1 polymer ?
#
loop_
_entity_poly.entity_id
_entity_poly.type
_entity_poly.pdbx_seq_one_letter_code
_entity_poly.pdbx_strand_id
1 'polypeptide(L)'
;MRKTPLLHFPRTRNVTAKLAGLVFLSAVGLLHSAMVIAQTPSAKAEPLVLESAARDDGAALVADAPPVPINAQPVVRILGDAVDPQLPFLGVDTERGDRVKHNLLRSPLHLELRSREGTTTATNALPCVVERGDRVVRYRIAIAPDATLIWEIATSQGQWQMKLKREGAATPRFAGVDIVLPLDPRTCATSIVAGQWSKDERFALPAIMSAPDLGQFHVTIQGDEKAEGSFIGQRGIFVGGEHGYWMNIAFHLSMPDERGVSLNFTPLILPTPANVDPELWRQARRGWFNLYQLSSKWPRPGGARGAPAGLIANNVLSDPVSSLLWYHGDQALLMPELAPGVRATDVLRHTIEFWLYDAIEPDGQVWYVAAEKYQMMDANPAILIAAWCYVDATGDLEWAKKHLPRLELIADYLAKRDIDDDGLVESVQSGNAGEKTRLGDTSIDTIASGHKNAWVNALVFRAWRCLADIERKVDRAEAAQHYQTLSDKLRAAYA
;
A
#
# COMPACT_ATOMS: atom_id res chain seq x y z
N MET A 1 -5.33 8.31 66.94
CA MET A 1 -4.42 8.21 68.10
C MET A 1 -3.27 7.27 67.75
N ARG A 2 -2.02 7.71 68.06
CA ARG A 2 -0.69 7.09 67.83
C ARG A 2 -0.20 7.04 66.38
N LYS A 3 1.03 7.44 66.01
CA LYS A 3 2.05 8.42 66.46
C LYS A 3 3.19 8.33 65.41
N THR A 4 3.76 9.46 65.01
CA THR A 4 4.89 9.70 64.05
C THR A 4 6.24 9.12 64.53
N PRO A 5 7.32 9.04 63.71
CA PRO A 5 8.30 10.16 63.50
C PRO A 5 8.89 10.26 62.05
N LEU A 6 9.10 11.43 61.41
CA LEU A 6 10.16 12.48 61.51
C LEU A 6 11.51 12.19 60.78
N LEU A 7 11.87 13.15 59.87
CA LEU A 7 13.21 13.65 59.45
C LEU A 7 14.08 12.70 58.59
N HIS A 8 14.86 13.09 57.58
CA HIS A 8 15.67 14.28 57.31
C HIS A 8 16.13 14.28 55.83
N PHE A 9 16.26 15.44 55.18
CA PHE A 9 17.00 15.62 53.91
C PHE A 9 18.17 16.58 54.16
N PRO A 10 19.41 16.28 53.72
CA PRO A 10 20.50 17.24 53.74
C PRO A 10 20.61 18.03 52.43
N ARG A 11 21.14 19.25 52.58
CA ARG A 11 21.35 20.32 51.59
C ARG A 11 22.83 20.40 51.14
N THR A 12 23.03 21.12 50.03
CA THR A 12 24.26 21.80 49.51
C THR A 12 25.24 20.92 48.71
N ARG A 13 25.87 21.37 47.61
CA ARG A 13 26.54 22.66 47.33
C ARG A 13 26.55 23.08 45.84
N ASN A 14 26.65 24.39 45.64
CA ASN A 14 27.06 25.13 44.42
C ASN A 14 28.48 24.78 43.96
N VAL A 15 28.77 24.87 42.64
CA VAL A 15 29.98 25.53 42.08
C VAL A 15 29.70 26.04 40.64
N THR A 16 29.94 27.34 40.43
CA THR A 16 30.15 28.07 39.17
C THR A 16 31.55 27.87 38.59
N ALA A 17 31.70 27.72 37.26
CA ALA A 17 32.92 28.03 36.49
C ALA A 17 32.54 28.30 35.01
N LYS A 18 32.62 29.54 34.52
CA LYS A 18 33.75 30.18 33.79
C LYS A 18 34.26 29.39 32.58
N LEU A 19 34.01 29.91 31.38
CA LEU A 19 34.85 29.69 30.20
C LEU A 19 35.03 31.03 29.47
N ALA A 20 36.27 31.50 29.43
CA ALA A 20 36.75 32.63 28.65
C ALA A 20 38.10 32.23 28.04
N GLY A 21 38.27 32.49 26.73
CA GLY A 21 39.53 32.64 25.99
C GLY A 21 40.37 31.37 25.78
N LEU A 22 40.74 31.04 24.54
CA LEU A 22 41.81 31.74 23.82
C LEU A 22 42.01 31.19 22.40
N VAL A 23 42.17 32.13 21.49
CA VAL A 23 42.78 32.07 20.16
C VAL A 23 44.15 31.38 20.19
N PHE A 24 44.43 30.52 19.21
CA PHE A 24 45.79 30.32 18.70
C PHE A 24 45.77 30.17 17.17
N LEU A 25 46.36 31.16 16.50
CA LEU A 25 46.79 31.11 15.11
C LEU A 25 47.98 30.16 14.97
N SER A 26 47.99 29.35 13.92
CA SER A 26 49.22 29.05 13.19
C SER A 26 48.91 28.89 11.70
N ALA A 27 49.42 29.83 10.93
CA ALA A 27 49.39 29.85 9.48
C ALA A 27 50.77 29.45 8.96
N VAL A 28 50.87 28.43 8.10
CA VAL A 28 51.93 28.27 7.10
C VAL A 28 51.38 27.37 5.97
N GLY A 29 51.45 27.84 4.71
CA GLY A 29 51.62 26.91 3.57
C GLY A 29 50.71 27.03 2.35
N LEU A 30 50.84 28.14 1.61
CA LEU A 30 50.89 28.24 0.13
C LEU A 30 49.77 27.67 -0.79
N LEU A 31 49.14 28.64 -1.49
CA LEU A 31 48.99 28.73 -2.96
C LEU A 31 48.32 27.56 -3.72
N HIS A 32 47.03 27.75 -4.04
CA HIS A 32 46.52 27.55 -5.41
C HIS A 32 45.43 28.60 -5.68
N SER A 33 45.71 29.51 -6.62
CA SER A 33 44.73 30.46 -7.15
C SER A 33 43.69 29.69 -7.97
N ALA A 34 42.50 29.48 -7.41
CA ALA A 34 41.32 29.11 -8.17
C ALA A 34 40.59 30.40 -8.57
N MET A 35 40.69 30.73 -9.85
CA MET A 35 39.85 31.73 -10.51
C MET A 35 38.41 31.19 -10.51
N VAL A 36 37.65 31.49 -9.45
CA VAL A 36 36.21 31.24 -9.42
C VAL A 36 35.56 32.25 -10.36
N ILE A 37 35.34 31.84 -11.60
CA ILE A 37 34.32 32.47 -12.44
C ILE A 37 33.01 32.14 -11.74
N ALA A 38 32.44 33.12 -11.04
CA ALA A 38 31.06 33.06 -10.58
C ALA A 38 30.18 32.92 -11.81
N GLN A 39 29.81 31.68 -12.16
CA GLN A 39 28.71 31.42 -13.07
C GLN A 39 27.48 32.04 -12.43
N THR A 40 26.96 33.06 -13.10
CA THR A 40 25.63 33.60 -12.89
C THR A 40 24.66 32.41 -12.80
N PRO A 41 23.71 32.36 -11.84
CA PRO A 41 22.75 31.28 -11.81
C PRO A 41 22.03 31.27 -13.15
N SER A 42 22.28 30.24 -13.95
CA SER A 42 21.51 29.96 -15.16
C SER A 42 20.04 30.02 -14.76
N ALA A 43 19.25 30.84 -15.46
CA ALA A 43 17.81 30.84 -15.27
C ALA A 43 17.34 29.38 -15.33
N LYS A 44 16.75 28.87 -14.24
CA LYS A 44 16.26 27.49 -14.19
C LYS A 44 15.37 27.29 -15.42
N ALA A 45 15.78 26.39 -16.31
CA ALA A 45 15.00 26.08 -17.50
C ALA A 45 13.56 25.74 -17.10
N GLU A 46 12.59 26.31 -17.81
CA GLU A 46 11.18 26.10 -17.46
C GLU A 46 10.81 24.61 -17.62
N PRO A 47 10.05 24.04 -16.68
CA PRO A 47 9.65 22.65 -16.77
C PRO A 47 8.73 22.41 -17.98
N LEU A 48 8.83 21.21 -18.54
CA LEU A 48 8.03 20.76 -19.67
C LEU A 48 6.67 20.28 -19.16
N VAL A 49 5.62 21.06 -19.40
CA VAL A 49 4.27 20.75 -18.92
C VAL A 49 3.57 19.80 -19.90
N LEU A 50 3.16 18.65 -19.40
CA LEU A 50 2.28 17.70 -20.08
C LEU A 50 0.95 17.63 -19.32
N GLU A 51 -0.13 18.08 -19.95
CA GLU A 51 -1.46 18.05 -19.33
C GLU A 51 -2.46 17.46 -20.31
N SER A 52 -3.30 16.56 -19.80
CA SER A 52 -4.33 15.91 -20.58
C SER A 52 -5.55 15.63 -19.71
N ALA A 53 -6.72 15.87 -20.29
CA ALA A 53 -8.01 15.52 -19.72
C ALA A 53 -8.69 14.45 -20.58
N ALA A 54 -9.65 13.72 -20.01
CA ALA A 54 -10.48 12.83 -20.80
C ALA A 54 -11.16 13.57 -21.95
N ARG A 55 -11.22 12.91 -23.12
CA ARG A 55 -11.87 13.44 -24.32
C ARG A 55 -11.22 14.72 -24.84
N ASP A 56 -9.93 14.90 -24.62
CA ASP A 56 -9.14 15.85 -25.41
C ASP A 56 -9.10 15.44 -26.90
N ASP A 57 -8.47 16.24 -27.74
CA ASP A 57 -8.34 15.99 -29.18
C ASP A 57 -7.27 14.94 -29.54
N GLY A 58 -6.60 14.35 -28.55
CA GLY A 58 -5.54 13.37 -28.78
C GLY A 58 -6.06 11.96 -29.03
N ALA A 59 -5.28 11.11 -29.71
CA ALA A 59 -5.58 9.69 -29.80
C ALA A 59 -5.33 9.01 -28.44
N ALA A 60 -6.12 7.98 -28.09
CA ALA A 60 -5.87 7.19 -26.88
C ALA A 60 -4.47 6.55 -26.94
N LEU A 61 -3.75 6.55 -25.81
CA LEU A 61 -2.41 5.94 -25.71
C LEU A 61 -2.48 4.41 -25.61
N VAL A 62 -3.59 3.90 -25.08
CA VAL A 62 -3.88 2.48 -24.91
C VAL A 62 -5.18 2.15 -25.65
N ALA A 63 -5.13 1.20 -26.59
CA ALA A 63 -6.28 0.83 -27.41
C ALA A 63 -7.42 0.20 -26.59
N ASP A 64 -7.10 -0.72 -25.67
CA ASP A 64 -8.07 -1.47 -24.86
C ASP A 64 -8.19 -0.91 -23.43
N ALA A 65 -8.15 0.42 -23.33
CA ALA A 65 -8.31 1.15 -22.06
C ALA A 65 -9.67 0.86 -21.39
N PRO A 66 -9.75 0.72 -20.05
CA PRO A 66 -11.02 0.72 -19.34
C PRO A 66 -11.88 1.93 -19.70
N PRO A 67 -13.20 1.77 -19.87
CA PRO A 67 -14.08 2.85 -20.30
C PRO A 67 -14.18 3.94 -19.22
N VAL A 68 -14.02 5.19 -19.63
CA VAL A 68 -14.28 6.35 -18.78
C VAL A 68 -15.74 6.78 -18.98
N PRO A 69 -16.60 6.75 -17.94
CA PRO A 69 -18.00 7.17 -18.05
C PRO A 69 -18.11 8.58 -18.65
N ILE A 70 -19.17 8.89 -19.41
CA ILE A 70 -19.33 10.21 -20.07
C ILE A 70 -19.23 11.40 -19.10
N ASN A 71 -19.65 11.16 -17.86
CA ASN A 71 -19.51 12.11 -16.79
C ASN A 71 -18.08 12.11 -16.21
N ALA A 72 -17.35 11.00 -16.21
CA ALA A 72 -15.90 10.97 -15.97
C ALA A 72 -15.11 12.11 -16.68
N GLN A 73 -14.33 12.92 -15.97
CA GLN A 73 -13.37 13.88 -16.57
C GLN A 73 -12.00 13.73 -15.88
N PRO A 74 -11.35 12.56 -15.97
CA PRO A 74 -10.03 12.39 -15.40
C PRO A 74 -9.02 13.32 -16.05
N VAL A 75 -8.16 13.92 -15.23
CA VAL A 75 -7.08 14.81 -15.64
C VAL A 75 -5.76 14.32 -15.06
N VAL A 76 -4.71 14.37 -15.87
CA VAL A 76 -3.33 14.12 -15.47
C VAL A 76 -2.47 15.31 -15.83
N ARG A 77 -1.58 15.69 -14.93
CA ARG A 77 -0.57 16.74 -15.13
C ARG A 77 0.79 16.21 -14.72
N ILE A 78 1.74 16.27 -15.64
CA ILE A 78 3.12 15.85 -15.45
C ILE A 78 4.01 17.05 -15.79
N LEU A 79 5.02 17.29 -14.97
CA LEU A 79 6.12 18.18 -15.33
C LEU A 79 7.36 17.34 -15.59
N GLY A 80 7.89 17.41 -16.81
CA GLY A 80 9.21 16.91 -17.16
C GLY A 80 10.28 17.95 -16.87
N ASP A 81 11.41 17.52 -16.32
CA ASP A 81 12.58 18.38 -16.19
C ASP A 81 13.17 18.67 -17.60
N ALA A 82 13.59 19.91 -17.83
CA ALA A 82 14.07 20.37 -19.13
C ALA A 82 15.55 20.00 -19.39
N VAL A 83 16.26 19.50 -18.37
CA VAL A 83 17.68 19.15 -18.43
C VAL A 83 17.88 17.70 -18.05
N ASP A 84 17.36 17.31 -16.89
CA ASP A 84 17.59 15.98 -16.33
C ASP A 84 16.49 15.01 -16.77
N PRO A 85 16.81 13.71 -16.98
CA PRO A 85 15.80 12.67 -17.22
C PRO A 85 15.05 12.35 -15.92
N GLN A 86 14.13 13.23 -15.52
CA GLN A 86 13.28 13.09 -14.34
C GLN A 86 11.97 13.88 -14.46
N LEU A 87 10.97 13.48 -13.68
CA LEU A 87 9.66 14.16 -13.62
C LEU A 87 9.46 14.72 -12.20
N PRO A 88 9.65 16.03 -11.96
CA PRO A 88 9.47 16.64 -10.65
C PRO A 88 8.01 16.68 -10.15
N PHE A 89 7.03 16.47 -11.03
CA PHE A 89 5.62 16.59 -10.66
C PHE A 89 4.75 15.54 -11.35
N LEU A 90 3.89 14.89 -10.56
CA LEU A 90 2.80 14.05 -11.03
C LEU A 90 1.55 14.40 -10.22
N GLY A 91 0.56 14.99 -10.89
CA GLY A 91 -0.74 15.32 -10.32
C GLY A 91 -1.86 14.65 -11.09
N VAL A 92 -2.88 14.19 -10.37
CA VAL A 92 -3.97 13.39 -10.92
C VAL A 92 -5.31 13.79 -10.30
N ASP A 93 -6.37 13.75 -11.08
CA ASP A 93 -7.75 13.88 -10.60
C ASP A 93 -8.67 13.00 -11.45
N THR A 94 -9.12 11.85 -10.96
CA THR A 94 -10.01 10.96 -11.76
C THR A 94 -11.49 11.14 -11.45
N GLU A 95 -11.83 11.84 -10.36
CA GLU A 95 -13.18 11.84 -9.78
C GLU A 95 -13.77 13.26 -9.74
N ARG A 96 -13.30 14.12 -10.65
CA ARG A 96 -13.67 15.54 -10.86
C ARG A 96 -13.27 16.46 -9.69
N GLY A 97 -12.74 17.63 -10.04
CA GLY A 97 -12.34 18.65 -9.09
C GLY A 97 -11.21 19.52 -9.61
N ASP A 98 -10.37 19.97 -8.68
CA ASP A 98 -9.13 20.72 -8.91
C ASP A 98 -7.97 20.04 -8.15
N ARG A 99 -7.99 18.69 -8.08
CA ARG A 99 -7.00 17.92 -7.30
C ARG A 99 -5.71 17.67 -8.06
N VAL A 100 -5.71 17.85 -9.38
CA VAL A 100 -4.55 17.68 -10.27
C VAL A 100 -3.37 18.61 -9.94
N LYS A 101 -3.61 19.68 -9.16
CA LYS A 101 -2.58 20.59 -8.67
C LYS A 101 -1.70 20.02 -7.55
N HIS A 102 -2.11 18.92 -6.92
CA HIS A 102 -1.35 18.28 -5.84
C HIS A 102 -0.30 17.34 -6.41
N ASN A 103 0.96 17.52 -6.00
CA ASN A 103 2.05 16.66 -6.41
C ASN A 103 2.07 15.39 -5.55
N LEU A 104 1.89 14.22 -6.19
CA LEU A 104 2.02 12.93 -5.53
C LEU A 104 3.48 12.61 -5.14
N LEU A 105 4.45 13.30 -5.74
CA LEU A 105 5.87 13.00 -5.59
C LEU A 105 6.54 13.81 -4.47
N ARG A 106 7.35 13.16 -3.64
CA ARG A 106 8.22 13.83 -2.64
C ARG A 106 9.55 14.30 -3.23
N SER A 107 9.99 13.64 -4.30
CA SER A 107 11.18 13.94 -5.09
C SER A 107 10.94 13.45 -6.53
N PRO A 108 11.69 13.92 -7.53
CA PRO A 108 11.42 13.59 -8.92
C PRO A 108 11.35 12.08 -9.18
N LEU A 109 10.34 11.67 -9.96
CA LEU A 109 10.27 10.33 -10.56
C LEU A 109 11.43 10.22 -11.55
N HIS A 110 12.17 9.12 -11.49
CA HIS A 110 13.39 8.96 -12.27
C HIS A 110 13.61 7.49 -12.66
N LEU A 111 14.60 7.27 -13.52
CA LEU A 111 15.07 5.94 -13.89
C LEU A 111 16.39 5.61 -13.19
N GLU A 112 16.50 4.38 -12.71
CA GLU A 112 17.76 3.77 -12.28
C GLU A 112 18.13 2.62 -13.21
N LEU A 113 19.37 2.59 -13.69
CA LEU A 113 19.89 1.48 -14.52
C LEU A 113 20.55 0.44 -13.61
N ARG A 114 20.07 -0.81 -13.66
CA ARG A 114 20.65 -1.93 -12.90
C ARG A 114 21.71 -2.66 -13.70
N SER A 115 22.89 -2.85 -13.14
CA SER A 115 23.93 -3.72 -13.70
C SER A 115 23.64 -5.20 -13.41
N ARG A 116 24.37 -6.10 -14.08
CA ARG A 116 24.33 -7.55 -13.78
C ARG A 116 24.90 -7.88 -12.40
N GLU A 117 25.72 -6.99 -11.85
CA GLU A 117 26.38 -7.13 -10.55
C GLU A 117 25.52 -6.55 -9.41
N GLY A 118 24.33 -6.02 -9.72
CA GLY A 118 23.38 -5.48 -8.73
C GLY A 118 23.61 -4.03 -8.33
N THR A 119 24.57 -3.34 -8.95
CA THR A 119 24.75 -1.89 -8.76
C THR A 119 23.73 -1.09 -9.58
N THR A 120 23.24 0.02 -9.01
CA THR A 120 22.33 0.95 -9.68
C THR A 120 23.08 2.22 -10.13
N THR A 121 22.65 2.81 -11.23
CA THR A 121 23.14 4.10 -11.72
C THR A 121 21.95 4.98 -12.06
N ALA A 122 21.80 6.11 -11.36
CA ALA A 122 20.74 7.07 -11.65
C ALA A 122 20.98 7.71 -13.03
N THR A 123 19.91 7.80 -13.83
CA THR A 123 20.02 8.31 -15.20
C THR A 123 20.32 9.80 -15.28
N ASN A 124 20.03 10.57 -14.23
CA ASN A 124 20.40 11.99 -14.13
C ASN A 124 21.91 12.23 -13.97
N ALA A 125 22.70 11.19 -13.69
CA ALA A 125 24.16 11.26 -13.71
C ALA A 125 24.75 11.03 -15.11
N LEU A 126 23.91 10.75 -16.12
CA LEU A 126 24.33 10.44 -17.48
C LEU A 126 24.03 11.59 -18.44
N PRO A 127 24.83 11.78 -19.50
CA PRO A 127 24.52 12.76 -20.54
C PRO A 127 23.14 12.49 -21.15
N CYS A 128 22.33 13.53 -21.24
CA CYS A 128 20.96 13.44 -21.74
C CYS A 128 20.68 14.58 -22.73
N VAL A 129 19.93 14.26 -23.79
CA VAL A 129 19.30 15.26 -24.66
C VAL A 129 17.80 15.19 -24.47
N VAL A 130 17.16 16.33 -24.22
CA VAL A 130 15.71 16.43 -24.01
C VAL A 130 15.05 16.97 -25.28
N GLU A 131 14.04 16.26 -25.77
CA GLU A 131 13.20 16.67 -26.88
C GLU A 131 11.78 16.95 -26.37
N ARG A 132 11.21 18.07 -26.80
CA ARG A 132 9.87 18.53 -26.42
C ARG A 132 8.90 18.37 -27.59
N GLY A 133 7.73 17.83 -27.31
CA GLY A 133 6.51 17.98 -28.11
C GLY A 133 5.36 18.56 -27.28
N ASP A 134 4.18 18.69 -27.87
CA ASP A 134 3.02 19.31 -27.21
C ASP A 134 2.48 18.49 -26.02
N ARG A 135 2.40 17.17 -26.19
CA ARG A 135 1.95 16.21 -25.15
C ARG A 135 2.95 15.10 -24.90
N VAL A 136 4.20 15.32 -25.30
CA VAL A 136 5.28 14.35 -25.21
C VAL A 136 6.56 15.04 -24.74
N VAL A 137 7.29 14.38 -23.84
CA VAL A 137 8.71 14.67 -23.59
C VAL A 137 9.51 13.41 -23.86
N ARG A 138 10.69 13.56 -24.47
CA ARG A 138 11.59 12.43 -24.75
C ARG A 138 12.99 12.74 -24.24
N TYR A 139 13.51 11.86 -23.40
CA TYR A 139 14.87 11.88 -22.89
C TYR A 139 15.72 10.87 -23.67
N ARG A 140 16.81 11.33 -24.27
CA ARG A 140 17.81 10.50 -24.95
C ARG A 140 19.05 10.40 -24.06
N ILE A 141 19.16 9.31 -23.32
CA ILE A 141 20.15 9.12 -22.25
C ILE A 141 21.30 8.26 -22.80
N ALA A 142 22.52 8.80 -22.81
CA ALA A 142 23.70 8.07 -23.26
C ALA A 142 24.13 7.03 -22.22
N ILE A 143 23.91 5.75 -22.52
CA ILE A 143 24.21 4.63 -21.61
C ILE A 143 25.52 3.91 -21.96
N ALA A 144 26.03 4.13 -23.18
CA ALA A 144 27.35 3.73 -23.67
C ALA A 144 27.74 4.64 -24.86
N PRO A 145 29.01 4.64 -25.34
CA PRO A 145 29.42 5.45 -26.49
C PRO A 145 28.53 5.29 -27.73
N ASP A 146 28.11 4.05 -28.01
CA ASP A 146 27.26 3.71 -29.17
C ASP A 146 25.90 3.13 -28.75
N ALA A 147 25.38 3.51 -27.57
CA ALA A 147 24.03 3.14 -27.16
C ALA A 147 23.32 4.23 -26.36
N THR A 148 22.05 4.44 -26.71
CA THR A 148 21.16 5.42 -26.09
C THR A 148 19.91 4.72 -25.56
N LEU A 149 19.54 5.00 -24.32
CA LEU A 149 18.22 4.70 -23.79
C LEU A 149 17.30 5.87 -24.08
N ILE A 150 16.18 5.61 -24.75
CA ILE A 150 15.15 6.60 -24.99
C ILE A 150 14.03 6.35 -23.99
N TRP A 151 13.72 7.38 -23.21
CA TRP A 151 12.57 7.41 -22.32
C TRP A 151 11.61 8.48 -22.77
N GLU A 152 10.47 8.06 -23.30
CA GLU A 152 9.41 8.92 -23.78
C GLU A 152 8.23 8.89 -22.81
N ILE A 153 7.71 10.06 -22.47
CA ILE A 153 6.51 10.21 -21.65
C ILE A 153 5.48 10.96 -22.47
N ALA A 154 4.29 10.36 -22.61
CA ALA A 154 3.19 10.92 -23.36
C ALA A 154 1.93 11.02 -22.49
N THR A 155 1.10 12.03 -22.76
CA THR A 155 -0.24 12.19 -22.14
C THR A 155 -1.30 12.36 -23.21
N SER A 156 -2.48 11.76 -23.04
CA SER A 156 -3.62 11.93 -23.95
C SER A 156 -4.87 11.29 -23.35
N GLN A 157 -6.06 11.84 -23.56
CA GLN A 157 -7.31 11.29 -23.05
C GLN A 157 -7.34 11.05 -21.51
N GLY A 158 -6.59 11.85 -20.74
CA GLY A 158 -6.39 11.65 -19.29
C GLY A 158 -5.49 10.47 -18.94
N GLN A 159 -4.97 9.76 -19.93
CA GLN A 159 -3.99 8.69 -19.80
C GLN A 159 -2.57 9.25 -19.81
N TRP A 160 -1.63 8.48 -19.29
CA TRP A 160 -0.22 8.73 -19.52
C TRP A 160 0.54 7.42 -19.70
N GLN A 161 1.66 7.50 -20.43
CA GLN A 161 2.43 6.34 -20.85
C GLN A 161 3.92 6.68 -20.78
N MET A 162 4.71 5.73 -20.31
CA MET A 162 6.16 5.76 -20.42
C MET A 162 6.62 4.68 -21.39
N LYS A 163 7.28 5.07 -22.48
CA LYS A 163 7.94 4.13 -23.39
C LYS A 163 9.44 4.17 -23.17
N LEU A 164 10.05 3.00 -23.07
CA LEU A 164 11.49 2.86 -23.03
C LEU A 164 11.96 2.00 -24.20
N LYS A 165 12.95 2.46 -24.95
CA LYS A 165 13.59 1.68 -26.01
C LYS A 165 15.08 1.96 -26.03
N ARG A 166 15.87 0.98 -26.48
CA ARG A 166 17.32 1.15 -26.63
C ARG A 166 17.66 1.24 -28.11
N GLU A 167 18.44 2.24 -28.47
CA GLU A 167 19.03 2.38 -29.80
C GLU A 167 20.55 2.14 -29.71
N GLY A 168 21.11 1.53 -30.75
CA GLY A 168 22.55 1.31 -30.90
C GLY A 168 23.01 -0.14 -30.66
N ALA A 169 24.16 -0.48 -31.22
CA ALA A 169 24.65 -1.86 -31.34
C ALA A 169 25.46 -2.35 -30.12
N ALA A 170 25.78 -1.49 -29.15
CA ALA A 170 26.63 -1.88 -28.03
C ALA A 170 25.98 -2.98 -27.17
N THR A 171 26.79 -3.90 -26.66
CA THR A 171 26.32 -4.89 -25.68
C THR A 171 25.80 -4.16 -24.44
N PRO A 172 24.60 -4.51 -23.92
CA PRO A 172 24.05 -3.84 -22.75
C PRO A 172 24.95 -4.03 -21.53
N ARG A 173 25.54 -2.92 -21.05
CA ARG A 173 26.21 -2.86 -19.73
C ARG A 173 25.22 -3.13 -18.60
N PHE A 174 23.99 -2.68 -18.77
CA PHE A 174 22.91 -2.79 -17.81
C PHE A 174 22.02 -4.00 -18.14
N ALA A 175 21.53 -4.65 -17.09
CA ALA A 175 20.61 -5.79 -17.16
C ALA A 175 19.14 -5.34 -17.15
N GLY A 176 18.84 -4.18 -16.57
CA GLY A 176 17.48 -3.71 -16.38
C GLY A 176 17.39 -2.21 -16.12
N VAL A 177 16.15 -1.72 -16.11
CA VAL A 177 15.79 -0.34 -15.78
C VAL A 177 14.70 -0.37 -14.73
N ASP A 178 14.88 0.40 -13.67
CA ASP A 178 13.87 0.60 -12.63
C ASP A 178 13.23 1.98 -12.81
N ILE A 179 11.91 2.02 -12.92
CA ILE A 179 11.13 3.27 -12.91
C ILE A 179 10.71 3.53 -11.47
N VAL A 180 11.30 4.53 -10.83
CA VAL A 180 11.11 4.81 -9.41
C VAL A 180 10.17 6.00 -9.22
N LEU A 181 9.10 5.80 -8.47
CA LEU A 181 8.10 6.80 -8.07
C LEU A 181 8.24 7.09 -6.57
N PRO A 182 8.97 8.16 -6.19
CA PRO A 182 9.09 8.56 -4.80
C PRO A 182 7.84 9.33 -4.37
N LEU A 183 6.90 8.64 -3.71
CA LEU A 183 5.63 9.22 -3.30
C LEU A 183 5.77 10.03 -2.00
N ASP A 184 4.96 11.08 -1.86
CA ASP A 184 4.80 11.86 -0.63
C ASP A 184 3.57 11.41 0.17
N PRO A 185 3.75 10.66 1.29
CA PRO A 185 2.64 10.25 2.15
C PRO A 185 1.93 11.42 2.82
N ARG A 186 2.50 12.64 2.82
CA ARG A 186 1.82 13.85 3.31
C ARG A 186 0.82 14.41 2.32
N THR A 187 1.03 14.17 1.02
CA THR A 187 0.04 14.52 0.00
C THR A 187 -1.06 13.47 -0.05
N CYS A 188 -0.67 12.20 -0.15
CA CYS A 188 -1.60 11.11 -0.34
C CYS A 188 -1.01 9.77 0.09
N ALA A 189 -1.83 8.93 0.73
CA ALA A 189 -1.53 7.53 1.03
C ALA A 189 -1.62 6.65 -0.22
N THR A 190 -0.87 7.00 -1.28
CA THR A 190 -0.90 6.28 -2.55
C THR A 190 -0.39 4.85 -2.37
N SER A 191 -1.16 3.85 -2.83
CA SER A 191 -0.88 2.43 -2.71
C SER A 191 -0.92 1.71 -4.07
N ILE A 192 -0.29 0.53 -4.14
CA ILE A 192 -0.44 -0.41 -5.26
C ILE A 192 -1.40 -1.52 -4.85
N VAL A 193 -2.46 -1.72 -5.64
CA VAL A 193 -3.37 -2.87 -5.53
C VAL A 193 -3.02 -3.85 -6.65
N ALA A 194 -2.49 -5.02 -6.29
CA ALA A 194 -2.14 -6.08 -7.24
C ALA A 194 -2.63 -7.43 -6.71
N GLY A 195 -3.15 -8.27 -7.60
CA GLY A 195 -3.68 -9.59 -7.22
C GLY A 195 -2.60 -10.63 -6.91
N GLN A 196 -1.37 -10.41 -7.36
CA GLN A 196 -0.28 -11.37 -7.19
C GLN A 196 0.95 -10.72 -6.58
N TRP A 197 1.42 -11.33 -5.49
CA TRP A 197 2.63 -10.95 -4.77
C TRP A 197 3.55 -12.17 -4.66
N SER A 198 4.83 -11.99 -4.97
CA SER A 198 5.85 -13.02 -4.81
C SER A 198 6.25 -13.16 -3.34
N LYS A 199 6.99 -14.23 -3.02
CA LYS A 199 7.55 -14.42 -1.67
C LYS A 199 8.54 -13.32 -1.27
N ASP A 200 9.17 -12.69 -2.25
CA ASP A 200 10.08 -11.55 -2.04
C ASP A 200 9.32 -10.21 -1.98
N GLU A 201 7.99 -10.26 -1.89
CA GLU A 201 7.08 -9.12 -1.77
C GLU A 201 7.14 -8.19 -3.00
N ARG A 202 7.37 -8.79 -4.18
CA ARG A 202 7.23 -8.12 -5.49
C ARG A 202 5.81 -8.30 -6.00
N PHE A 203 5.22 -7.29 -6.63
CA PHE A 203 3.91 -7.40 -7.25
C PHE A 203 4.01 -7.64 -8.76
N ALA A 204 3.09 -8.40 -9.31
CA ALA A 204 2.94 -8.55 -10.76
C ALA A 204 2.04 -7.46 -11.36
N LEU A 205 2.17 -7.23 -12.67
CA LEU A 205 1.24 -6.42 -13.46
C LEU A 205 0.22 -7.33 -14.18
N PRO A 206 -1.01 -6.86 -14.45
CA PRO A 206 -1.51 -5.51 -14.18
C PRO A 206 -1.73 -5.23 -12.70
N ALA A 207 -1.75 -3.95 -12.35
CA ALA A 207 -2.02 -3.46 -11.00
C ALA A 207 -2.84 -2.17 -11.05
N ILE A 208 -3.29 -1.69 -9.89
CA ILE A 208 -3.91 -0.37 -9.74
C ILE A 208 -2.99 0.50 -8.88
N MET A 209 -2.61 1.66 -9.40
CA MET A 209 -2.05 2.73 -8.58
C MET A 209 -3.21 3.55 -8.04
N SER A 210 -3.49 3.38 -6.75
CA SER A 210 -4.59 4.04 -6.06
C SER A 210 -4.02 5.22 -5.27
N ALA A 211 -4.38 6.44 -5.64
CA ALA A 211 -4.17 7.64 -4.84
C ALA A 211 -5.54 8.05 -4.27
N PRO A 212 -5.89 7.60 -3.05
CA PRO A 212 -7.18 7.90 -2.43
C PRO A 212 -7.52 9.39 -2.55
N ASP A 213 -8.77 9.68 -2.89
CA ASP A 213 -9.28 11.01 -3.21
C ASP A 213 -8.74 11.67 -4.49
N LEU A 214 -7.47 11.50 -4.86
CA LEU A 214 -6.93 12.12 -6.07
C LEU A 214 -7.36 11.34 -7.32
N GLY A 215 -6.94 10.10 -7.46
CA GLY A 215 -7.40 9.30 -8.59
C GLY A 215 -6.61 8.04 -8.87
N GLN A 216 -7.29 7.11 -9.54
CA GLN A 216 -6.86 5.73 -9.65
C GLN A 216 -6.46 5.41 -11.09
N PHE A 217 -5.35 4.69 -11.26
CA PHE A 217 -4.89 4.25 -12.58
C PHE A 217 -4.78 2.75 -12.64
N HIS A 218 -5.37 2.16 -13.68
CA HIS A 218 -5.02 0.82 -14.12
C HIS A 218 -3.64 0.88 -14.80
N VAL A 219 -2.69 0.13 -14.24
CA VAL A 219 -1.30 0.07 -14.67
C VAL A 219 -1.06 -1.24 -15.39
N THR A 220 -0.64 -1.15 -16.65
CA THR A 220 -0.33 -2.31 -17.50
C THR A 220 1.05 -2.16 -18.13
N ILE A 221 1.64 -3.28 -18.52
CA ILE A 221 2.91 -3.30 -19.25
C ILE A 221 2.78 -4.06 -20.57
N GLN A 222 3.47 -3.58 -21.59
CA GLN A 222 3.59 -4.22 -22.89
C GLN A 222 5.06 -4.31 -23.28
N GLY A 223 5.48 -5.46 -23.82
CA GLY A 223 6.86 -5.69 -24.28
C GLY A 223 7.82 -6.27 -23.24
N ASP A 224 7.38 -6.48 -21.99
CA ASP A 224 8.18 -7.15 -20.96
C ASP A 224 7.32 -8.02 -20.03
N GLU A 225 7.31 -9.34 -20.29
CA GLU A 225 6.57 -10.32 -19.49
C GLU A 225 7.22 -10.62 -18.13
N LYS A 226 8.48 -10.19 -17.93
CA LYS A 226 9.22 -10.39 -16.68
C LYS A 226 9.13 -9.19 -15.75
N ALA A 227 8.41 -8.15 -16.16
CA ALA A 227 8.27 -6.95 -15.36
C ALA A 227 7.51 -7.26 -14.07
N GLU A 228 8.09 -6.80 -12.97
CA GLU A 228 7.50 -6.85 -11.64
C GLU A 228 7.63 -5.48 -10.99
N GLY A 229 6.98 -5.27 -9.86
CA GLY A 229 7.18 -4.06 -9.08
C GLY A 229 7.49 -4.35 -7.63
N SER A 230 7.96 -3.33 -6.93
CA SER A 230 8.06 -3.34 -5.47
C SER A 230 7.41 -2.13 -4.87
N PHE A 231 6.98 -2.31 -3.62
CA PHE A 231 6.38 -1.24 -2.86
C PHE A 231 6.96 -1.19 -1.45
N ILE A 232 7.81 -0.20 -1.21
CA ILE A 232 8.59 -0.08 0.03
C ILE A 232 8.23 1.23 0.72
N GLY A 233 8.00 1.18 2.02
CA GLY A 233 7.74 2.34 2.85
C GLY A 233 8.72 2.46 4.00
N GLN A 234 8.76 3.64 4.60
CA GLN A 234 9.36 3.88 5.89
C GLN A 234 8.39 4.66 6.76
N ARG A 235 8.19 4.15 7.97
CA ARG A 235 7.34 4.75 9.00
C ARG A 235 8.20 5.10 10.21
N GLY A 236 8.40 6.39 10.45
CA GLY A 236 8.65 6.95 11.79
C GLY A 236 9.85 6.45 12.61
N ILE A 237 10.79 5.68 12.06
CA ILE A 237 11.96 5.21 12.84
C ILE A 237 13.28 5.55 12.15
N PHE A 238 14.25 5.99 12.96
CA PHE A 238 15.66 6.17 12.64
C PHE A 238 16.25 4.87 12.10
N VAL A 239 16.47 4.79 10.80
CA VAL A 239 17.46 3.88 10.22
C VAL A 239 18.47 4.78 9.52
N GLY A 240 19.72 4.78 9.97
CA GLY A 240 20.80 5.53 9.31
C GLY A 240 20.81 7.05 9.49
N GLY A 241 20.06 7.61 10.45
CA GLY A 241 20.10 9.05 10.76
C GLY A 241 18.99 9.89 10.11
N GLU A 242 18.14 9.31 9.27
CA GLU A 242 17.04 10.02 8.63
C GLU A 242 15.70 9.71 9.34
N HIS A 243 15.06 10.77 9.84
CA HIS A 243 13.64 10.76 10.20
C HIS A 243 12.83 10.97 8.92
N GLY A 244 11.90 10.06 8.61
CA GLY A 244 11.04 10.26 7.45
C GLY A 244 9.84 9.34 7.39
N TYR A 245 8.77 9.88 6.81
CA TYR A 245 7.68 9.10 6.24
C TYR A 245 7.87 9.15 4.73
N TRP A 246 8.06 7.99 4.10
CA TRP A 246 8.20 7.93 2.65
C TRP A 246 7.74 6.60 2.09
N MET A 247 7.39 6.60 0.79
CA MET A 247 6.95 5.41 0.07
C MET A 247 7.52 5.41 -1.35
N ASN A 248 8.03 4.28 -1.81
CA ASN A 248 8.54 4.09 -3.16
C ASN A 248 7.78 2.97 -3.83
N ILE A 249 7.17 3.28 -4.98
CA ILE A 249 6.81 2.28 -5.96
C ILE A 249 7.95 2.23 -6.96
N ALA A 250 8.46 1.04 -7.27
CA ALA A 250 9.40 0.85 -8.36
C ALA A 250 8.89 -0.23 -9.30
N PHE A 251 8.95 0.03 -10.61
CA PHE A 251 8.70 -0.98 -11.65
C PHE A 251 10.04 -1.46 -12.20
N HIS A 252 10.29 -2.77 -12.10
CA HIS A 252 11.54 -3.43 -12.44
C HIS A 252 11.43 -4.04 -13.83
N LEU A 253 12.09 -3.43 -14.80
CA LEU A 253 12.04 -3.84 -16.19
C LEU A 253 13.35 -4.50 -16.62
N SER A 254 13.25 -5.47 -17.52
CA SER A 254 14.37 -5.94 -18.32
C SER A 254 14.92 -4.76 -19.15
N MET A 255 16.22 -4.79 -19.47
CA MET A 255 16.79 -3.73 -20.31
C MET A 255 16.08 -3.72 -21.68
N PRO A 256 15.43 -2.60 -22.08
CA PRO A 256 14.70 -2.55 -23.33
C PRO A 256 15.58 -2.82 -24.54
N ASP A 257 15.02 -3.46 -25.56
CA ASP A 257 15.63 -3.57 -26.89
C ASP A 257 15.08 -2.48 -27.84
N GLU A 258 15.30 -2.64 -29.14
CA GLU A 258 14.82 -1.70 -30.16
C GLU A 258 13.29 -1.73 -30.34
N ARG A 259 12.62 -2.83 -29.96
CA ARG A 259 11.15 -2.93 -29.99
C ARG A 259 10.53 -2.10 -28.87
N GLY A 260 11.23 -2.00 -27.74
CA GLY A 260 10.85 -1.19 -26.60
C GLY A 260 9.79 -1.84 -25.71
N VAL A 261 9.57 -1.18 -24.56
CA VAL A 261 8.64 -1.56 -23.51
C VAL A 261 7.78 -0.34 -23.20
N SER A 262 6.48 -0.55 -22.93
CA SER A 262 5.56 0.52 -22.56
C SER A 262 4.90 0.21 -21.22
N LEU A 263 5.05 1.12 -20.25
CA LEU A 263 4.28 1.14 -19.01
C LEU A 263 3.14 2.14 -19.16
N ASN A 264 1.90 1.68 -19.02
CA ASN A 264 0.71 2.45 -19.32
C ASN A 264 -0.10 2.71 -18.05
N PHE A 265 -0.58 3.94 -17.91
CA PHE A 265 -1.43 4.37 -16.81
C PHE A 265 -2.73 4.91 -17.37
N THR A 266 -3.80 4.12 -17.22
CA THR A 266 -5.14 4.47 -17.72
C THR A 266 -6.07 4.82 -16.57
N PRO A 267 -6.81 5.95 -16.60
CA PRO A 267 -7.75 6.28 -15.54
C PRO A 267 -8.73 5.15 -15.28
N LEU A 268 -8.86 4.77 -14.00
CA LEU A 268 -9.78 3.73 -13.57
C LEU A 268 -10.95 4.36 -12.83
N ILE A 269 -12.14 4.14 -13.38
CA ILE A 269 -13.41 4.54 -12.79
C ILE A 269 -14.23 3.27 -12.61
N LEU A 270 -14.48 2.88 -11.36
CA LEU A 270 -15.18 1.61 -11.11
C LEU A 270 -16.58 1.63 -11.76
N PRO A 271 -16.96 0.55 -12.47
CA PRO A 271 -18.30 0.41 -13.03
C PRO A 271 -19.33 0.33 -11.92
N THR A 272 -20.60 0.58 -12.26
CA THR A 272 -21.70 0.38 -11.30
C THR A 272 -21.96 -1.12 -11.16
N PRO A 273 -21.93 -1.69 -9.93
CA PRO A 273 -22.31 -3.08 -9.72
C PRO A 273 -23.77 -3.34 -10.15
N ALA A 274 -24.07 -4.54 -10.66
CA ALA A 274 -25.35 -4.87 -11.30
C ALA A 274 -26.61 -4.60 -10.45
N ASN A 275 -26.48 -4.64 -9.12
CA ASN A 275 -27.59 -4.50 -8.17
C ASN A 275 -27.49 -3.23 -7.32
N VAL A 276 -26.71 -2.25 -7.75
CA VAL A 276 -26.54 -0.97 -7.05
C VAL A 276 -27.12 0.14 -7.90
N ASP A 277 -27.93 1.00 -7.28
CA ASP A 277 -28.44 2.20 -7.93
C ASP A 277 -27.28 3.06 -8.47
N PRO A 278 -27.27 3.44 -9.76
CA PRO A 278 -26.16 4.18 -10.36
C PRO A 278 -25.90 5.55 -9.72
N GLU A 279 -26.94 6.22 -9.22
CA GLU A 279 -26.81 7.53 -8.60
C GLU A 279 -26.23 7.40 -7.18
N LEU A 280 -26.68 6.42 -6.41
CA LEU A 280 -26.08 6.06 -5.13
C LEU A 280 -24.61 5.64 -5.32
N TRP A 281 -24.31 4.80 -6.31
CA TRP A 281 -22.94 4.37 -6.59
C TRP A 281 -22.05 5.57 -6.95
N ARG A 282 -22.55 6.49 -7.78
CA ARG A 282 -21.81 7.72 -8.12
C ARG A 282 -21.41 8.53 -6.88
N GLN A 283 -22.25 8.54 -5.83
CA GLN A 283 -21.96 9.24 -4.58
C GLN A 283 -21.01 8.43 -3.67
N ALA A 284 -21.17 7.10 -3.63
CA ALA A 284 -20.44 6.23 -2.71
C ALA A 284 -19.08 5.73 -3.25
N ARG A 285 -18.92 5.57 -4.57
CA ARG A 285 -17.79 4.89 -5.23
C ARG A 285 -16.44 5.41 -4.77
N ARG A 286 -16.27 6.73 -4.67
CA ARG A 286 -14.99 7.34 -4.26
C ARG A 286 -14.62 6.87 -2.85
N GLY A 287 -15.53 7.00 -1.89
CA GLY A 287 -15.31 6.54 -0.52
C GLY A 287 -15.09 5.03 -0.46
N TRP A 288 -15.89 4.27 -1.20
CA TRP A 288 -15.77 2.81 -1.30
C TRP A 288 -14.38 2.38 -1.78
N PHE A 289 -13.86 3.00 -2.84
CA PHE A 289 -12.56 2.62 -3.40
C PHE A 289 -11.39 3.15 -2.57
N ASN A 290 -11.53 4.33 -1.95
CA ASN A 290 -10.51 4.90 -1.06
C ASN A 290 -10.22 4.04 0.18
N LEU A 291 -11.18 3.23 0.62
CA LEU A 291 -10.99 2.27 1.72
C LEU A 291 -10.06 1.11 1.32
N TYR A 292 -9.92 0.83 0.03
CA TYR A 292 -9.14 -0.30 -0.47
C TYR A 292 -7.66 0.07 -0.63
N GLN A 293 -6.91 -0.01 0.48
CA GLN A 293 -5.48 0.27 0.52
C GLN A 293 -4.69 -0.99 0.90
N LEU A 294 -3.54 -1.19 0.24
CA LEU A 294 -2.60 -2.26 0.60
C LEU A 294 -1.36 -1.68 1.28
N SER A 295 -0.80 -2.42 2.22
CA SER A 295 0.44 -2.07 2.90
C SER A 295 1.61 -2.05 1.93
N SER A 296 2.52 -1.10 2.16
CA SER A 296 3.89 -1.18 1.66
C SER A 296 4.72 -2.07 2.58
N LYS A 297 5.81 -2.65 2.04
CA LYS A 297 6.82 -3.31 2.85
C LYS A 297 7.55 -2.26 3.66
N TRP A 298 7.53 -2.35 4.97
CA TRP A 298 8.37 -1.49 5.80
C TRP A 298 8.96 -2.28 6.97
N PRO A 299 10.29 -2.36 7.10
CA PRO A 299 10.92 -3.07 8.19
C PRO A 299 10.83 -2.28 9.50
N ARG A 300 10.72 -2.98 10.64
CA ARG A 300 10.97 -2.40 11.95
C ARG A 300 12.42 -2.61 12.36
N PRO A 301 13.11 -1.59 12.92
CA PRO A 301 14.43 -1.77 13.50
C PRO A 301 14.37 -2.66 14.75
N GLY A 302 15.50 -3.30 15.05
CA GLY A 302 15.61 -4.21 16.20
C GLY A 302 15.06 -5.62 15.97
N GLY A 303 14.76 -5.99 14.73
CA GLY A 303 14.33 -7.35 14.37
C GLY A 303 12.86 -7.66 14.64
N ALA A 304 12.06 -6.67 15.08
CA ALA A 304 10.61 -6.80 15.13
C ALA A 304 10.05 -6.97 13.70
N ARG A 305 8.98 -7.76 13.58
CA ARG A 305 8.31 -7.97 12.29
C ARG A 305 7.74 -6.63 11.80
N GLY A 306 8.18 -6.18 10.63
CA GLY A 306 7.57 -5.04 9.94
C GLY A 306 6.22 -5.40 9.31
N ALA A 307 5.65 -4.52 8.49
CA ALA A 307 4.52 -4.92 7.65
C ALA A 307 5.04 -5.52 6.33
N PRO A 308 4.54 -6.69 5.90
CA PRO A 308 4.70 -7.16 4.54
C PRO A 308 4.00 -6.23 3.54
N ALA A 309 4.48 -6.17 2.31
CA ALA A 309 3.73 -5.52 1.24
C ALA A 309 2.50 -6.34 0.81
N GLY A 310 1.48 -5.66 0.29
CA GLY A 310 0.36 -6.30 -0.41
C GLY A 310 -0.77 -6.81 0.48
N LEU A 311 -0.70 -6.60 1.79
CA LEU A 311 -1.80 -6.94 2.70
C LEU A 311 -2.80 -5.80 2.74
N ILE A 312 -4.09 -6.13 2.80
CA ILE A 312 -5.13 -5.13 3.05
C ILE A 312 -4.86 -4.44 4.39
N ALA A 313 -4.85 -3.11 4.36
CA ALA A 313 -4.52 -2.27 5.51
C ALA A 313 -5.41 -1.03 5.56
N ASN A 314 -5.61 -0.49 6.77
CA ASN A 314 -6.30 0.78 6.99
C ASN A 314 -5.51 1.98 6.44
N ASN A 315 -4.18 1.83 6.31
CA ASN A 315 -3.31 2.79 5.65
C ASN A 315 -2.05 2.09 5.14
N VAL A 316 -1.55 2.57 4.00
CA VAL A 316 -0.37 2.05 3.29
C VAL A 316 0.95 2.02 4.09
N LEU A 317 1.13 2.92 5.06
CA LEU A 317 2.27 2.97 5.98
C LEU A 317 1.91 2.54 7.41
N SER A 318 0.69 2.04 7.64
CA SER A 318 0.29 1.49 8.94
C SER A 318 0.67 0.01 9.03
N ASP A 319 0.54 -0.53 10.24
CA ASP A 319 0.51 -1.98 10.41
C ASP A 319 -0.87 -2.49 9.93
N PRO A 320 -0.94 -3.50 9.06
CA PRO A 320 -2.18 -4.19 8.72
C PRO A 320 -2.87 -4.75 9.97
N VAL A 321 -4.20 -4.67 10.00
CA VAL A 321 -5.03 -5.16 11.10
C VAL A 321 -6.07 -6.17 10.61
N SER A 322 -6.25 -7.26 11.36
CA SER A 322 -7.10 -8.39 10.97
C SER A 322 -8.60 -8.13 11.17
N SER A 323 -8.97 -7.39 12.22
CA SER A 323 -10.35 -7.11 12.66
C SER A 323 -11.25 -6.42 11.63
N LEU A 324 -10.65 -5.88 10.57
CA LEU A 324 -11.32 -5.09 9.55
C LEU A 324 -11.55 -5.87 8.25
N LEU A 325 -11.09 -7.12 8.16
CA LEU A 325 -11.15 -7.87 6.91
C LEU A 325 -12.55 -8.31 6.49
N TRP A 326 -13.51 -8.37 7.41
CA TRP A 326 -14.89 -8.74 7.07
C TRP A 326 -15.54 -7.78 6.08
N TYR A 327 -15.34 -6.46 6.22
CA TYR A 327 -15.93 -5.49 5.29
C TYR A 327 -15.17 -5.47 3.95
N HIS A 328 -13.88 -5.79 3.93
CA HIS A 328 -13.15 -5.99 2.68
C HIS A 328 -13.57 -7.27 1.96
N GLY A 329 -14.00 -8.30 2.72
CA GLY A 329 -14.73 -9.45 2.20
C GLY A 329 -16.03 -9.03 1.51
N ASP A 330 -16.84 -8.19 2.18
CA ASP A 330 -18.07 -7.64 1.60
C ASP A 330 -17.81 -6.81 0.33
N GLN A 331 -16.72 -6.05 0.31
CA GLN A 331 -16.29 -5.33 -0.90
C GLN A 331 -15.96 -6.29 -2.05
N ALA A 332 -15.24 -7.39 -1.77
CA ALA A 332 -14.89 -8.38 -2.78
C ALA A 332 -16.11 -9.15 -3.30
N LEU A 333 -17.16 -9.35 -2.48
CA LEU A 333 -18.43 -9.91 -2.94
C LEU A 333 -19.17 -8.97 -3.90
N LEU A 334 -19.21 -7.67 -3.57
CA LEU A 334 -19.88 -6.68 -4.41
C LEU A 334 -19.15 -6.48 -5.74
N MET A 335 -17.82 -6.47 -5.72
CA MET A 335 -16.98 -6.23 -6.89
C MET A 335 -15.74 -7.14 -6.87
N PRO A 336 -15.87 -8.39 -7.36
CA PRO A 336 -14.77 -9.36 -7.35
C PRO A 336 -13.57 -8.96 -8.21
N GLU A 337 -13.79 -8.17 -9.26
CA GLU A 337 -12.77 -7.64 -10.16
C GLU A 337 -12.84 -6.11 -10.18
N LEU A 338 -11.72 -5.45 -9.85
CA LEU A 338 -11.63 -3.98 -9.73
C LEU A 338 -11.22 -3.33 -11.05
N ALA A 339 -10.40 -4.02 -11.83
CA ALA A 339 -9.94 -3.66 -13.16
C ALA A 339 -9.58 -4.94 -13.92
N PRO A 340 -9.51 -4.91 -15.27
CA PRO A 340 -9.13 -6.08 -16.05
C PRO A 340 -7.83 -6.73 -15.54
N GLY A 341 -7.91 -7.95 -15.04
CA GLY A 341 -6.77 -8.69 -14.50
C GLY A 341 -6.34 -8.30 -13.07
N VAL A 342 -7.09 -7.43 -12.39
CA VAL A 342 -6.86 -7.06 -10.97
C VAL A 342 -8.09 -7.41 -10.14
N ARG A 343 -8.04 -8.58 -9.50
CA ARG A 343 -9.15 -9.13 -8.71
C ARG A 343 -9.05 -8.78 -7.23
N ALA A 344 -10.12 -8.25 -6.66
CA ALA A 344 -10.24 -8.03 -5.21
C ALA A 344 -10.16 -9.35 -4.44
N THR A 345 -10.64 -10.45 -5.04
CA THR A 345 -10.59 -11.79 -4.44
C THR A 345 -9.16 -12.31 -4.29
N ASP A 346 -8.25 -11.98 -5.21
CA ASP A 346 -6.87 -12.45 -5.15
C ASP A 346 -6.10 -11.71 -4.04
N VAL A 347 -6.33 -10.41 -3.91
CA VAL A 347 -5.84 -9.58 -2.80
C VAL A 347 -6.38 -10.07 -1.46
N LEU A 348 -7.68 -10.37 -1.38
CA LEU A 348 -8.33 -10.88 -0.18
C LEU A 348 -7.74 -12.23 0.22
N ARG A 349 -7.58 -13.16 -0.73
CA ARG A 349 -6.93 -14.46 -0.52
C ARG A 349 -5.52 -14.29 0.04
N HIS A 350 -4.70 -13.47 -0.60
CA HIS A 350 -3.32 -13.22 -0.17
C HIS A 350 -3.29 -12.71 1.28
N THR A 351 -4.20 -11.81 1.62
CA THR A 351 -4.31 -11.26 2.98
C THR A 351 -4.78 -12.30 3.99
N ILE A 352 -5.81 -13.11 3.67
CA ILE A 352 -6.30 -14.17 4.55
C ILE A 352 -5.20 -15.21 4.81
N GLU A 353 -4.49 -15.65 3.77
CA GLU A 353 -3.42 -16.63 3.90
C GLU A 353 -2.32 -16.14 4.84
N PHE A 354 -1.95 -14.85 4.79
CA PHE A 354 -1.06 -14.28 5.80
C PHE A 354 -1.59 -14.48 7.22
N TRP A 355 -2.83 -14.09 7.54
CA TRP A 355 -3.35 -14.26 8.90
C TRP A 355 -3.45 -15.72 9.32
N LEU A 356 -3.83 -16.60 8.39
CA LEU A 356 -3.94 -18.03 8.65
C LEU A 356 -2.58 -18.67 8.96
N TYR A 357 -1.49 -18.28 8.30
CA TYR A 357 -0.21 -18.99 8.42
C TYR A 357 0.84 -18.27 9.25
N ASP A 358 0.77 -16.95 9.29
CA ASP A 358 1.83 -16.11 9.82
C ASP A 358 1.45 -15.39 11.12
N ALA A 359 0.16 -15.25 11.42
CA ALA A 359 -0.33 -14.37 12.49
C ALA A 359 -1.52 -14.98 13.26
N ILE A 360 -1.38 -16.26 13.62
CA ILE A 360 -2.29 -17.01 14.49
C ILE A 360 -1.48 -17.74 15.57
N GLU A 361 -2.00 -17.78 16.80
CA GLU A 361 -1.45 -18.55 17.90
C GLU A 361 -1.92 -20.02 17.88
N PRO A 362 -1.22 -20.95 18.56
CA PRO A 362 -1.58 -22.38 18.57
C PRO A 362 -2.98 -22.70 19.11
N ASP A 363 -3.58 -21.80 19.91
CA ASP A 363 -4.91 -21.96 20.47
C ASP A 363 -6.04 -21.44 19.55
N GLY A 364 -5.67 -20.83 18.42
CA GLY A 364 -6.58 -20.24 17.45
C GLY A 364 -6.80 -18.74 17.57
N GLN A 365 -6.14 -18.05 18.51
CA GLN A 365 -6.20 -16.59 18.59
C GLN A 365 -5.52 -15.97 17.35
N VAL A 366 -6.25 -15.13 16.61
CA VAL A 366 -5.68 -14.33 15.51
C VAL A 366 -5.03 -13.08 16.09
N TRP A 367 -3.84 -12.71 15.60
CA TRP A 367 -3.21 -11.46 16.00
C TRP A 367 -4.02 -10.28 15.46
N TYR A 368 -4.15 -9.23 16.27
CA TYR A 368 -4.79 -7.99 15.83
C TYR A 368 -3.92 -7.24 14.80
N VAL A 369 -2.60 -7.19 15.01
CA VAL A 369 -1.66 -6.40 14.20
C VAL A 369 -0.63 -7.31 13.54
N ALA A 370 -0.34 -7.11 12.26
CA ALA A 370 0.60 -7.97 11.52
C ALA A 370 2.02 -7.95 12.12
N ALA A 371 2.42 -6.81 12.69
CA ALA A 371 3.72 -6.59 13.30
C ALA A 371 3.81 -7.03 14.77
N GLU A 372 2.69 -7.15 15.48
CA GLU A 372 2.66 -7.31 16.94
C GLU A 372 1.52 -8.23 17.39
N LYS A 373 1.83 -9.12 18.35
CA LYS A 373 0.90 -10.11 18.92
C LYS A 373 -0.12 -9.50 19.88
N TYR A 374 -0.93 -8.58 19.39
CA TYR A 374 -2.05 -8.04 20.15
C TYR A 374 -3.30 -8.88 19.97
N GLN A 375 -4.20 -8.80 20.93
CA GLN A 375 -5.49 -9.45 20.88
C GLN A 375 -6.61 -8.42 20.78
N MET A 376 -7.49 -8.63 19.80
CA MET A 376 -8.82 -8.03 19.75
C MET A 376 -9.81 -9.12 19.32
N MET A 377 -10.99 -9.11 19.92
CA MET A 377 -11.95 -10.21 19.80
C MET A 377 -12.74 -10.18 18.50
N ASP A 378 -12.71 -9.05 17.79
CA ASP A 378 -13.22 -8.94 16.43
C ASP A 378 -12.23 -9.44 15.35
N ALA A 379 -10.98 -9.79 15.71
CA ALA A 379 -9.98 -10.33 14.77
C ALA A 379 -10.38 -11.72 14.23
N ASN A 380 -10.64 -12.68 15.13
CA ASN A 380 -11.05 -14.04 14.77
C ASN A 380 -12.29 -14.08 13.85
N PRO A 381 -13.44 -13.47 14.21
CA PRO A 381 -14.61 -13.51 13.35
C PRO A 381 -14.38 -12.79 12.01
N ALA A 382 -13.55 -11.74 11.97
CA ALA A 382 -13.25 -11.04 10.73
C ALA A 382 -12.56 -11.94 9.69
N ILE A 383 -11.61 -12.79 10.12
CA ILE A 383 -10.93 -13.73 9.22
C ILE A 383 -11.90 -14.79 8.67
N LEU A 384 -12.78 -15.32 9.52
CA LEU A 384 -13.77 -16.32 9.10
C LEU A 384 -14.76 -15.77 8.07
N ILE A 385 -15.25 -14.55 8.30
CA ILE A 385 -16.15 -13.86 7.37
C ILE A 385 -15.42 -13.59 6.04
N ALA A 386 -14.18 -13.08 6.09
CA ALA A 386 -13.39 -12.81 4.90
C ALA A 386 -13.13 -14.09 4.08
N ALA A 387 -12.80 -15.20 4.74
CA ALA A 387 -12.62 -16.50 4.09
C ALA A 387 -13.89 -16.97 3.38
N TRP A 388 -15.06 -16.82 4.03
CA TRP A 388 -16.33 -17.12 3.38
C TRP A 388 -16.61 -16.23 2.18
N CYS A 389 -16.36 -14.92 2.28
CA CYS A 389 -16.52 -13.98 1.17
C CYS A 389 -15.65 -14.38 -0.04
N TYR A 390 -14.39 -14.79 0.21
CA TYR A 390 -13.52 -15.30 -0.84
C TYR A 390 -14.09 -16.57 -1.50
N VAL A 391 -14.48 -17.57 -0.71
CA VAL A 391 -15.01 -18.84 -1.24
C VAL A 391 -16.31 -18.61 -2.01
N ASP A 392 -17.21 -17.77 -1.51
CA ASP A 392 -18.48 -17.47 -2.15
C ASP A 392 -18.29 -16.68 -3.46
N ALA A 393 -17.38 -15.69 -3.49
CA ALA A 393 -17.08 -14.92 -4.69
C ALA A 393 -16.36 -15.72 -5.80
N THR A 394 -15.60 -16.76 -5.43
CA THR A 394 -14.71 -17.48 -6.37
C THR A 394 -15.14 -18.90 -6.70
N GLY A 395 -15.92 -19.54 -5.83
CA GLY A 395 -16.20 -20.97 -5.92
C GLY A 395 -14.99 -21.88 -5.64
N ASP A 396 -13.90 -21.36 -5.06
CA ASP A 396 -12.65 -22.11 -4.83
C ASP A 396 -12.77 -23.07 -3.62
N LEU A 397 -13.45 -24.19 -3.85
CA LEU A 397 -13.68 -25.22 -2.83
C LEU A 397 -12.40 -25.99 -2.47
N GLU A 398 -11.42 -26.05 -3.36
CA GLU A 398 -10.14 -26.71 -3.08
C GLU A 398 -9.30 -25.87 -2.11
N TRP A 399 -9.30 -24.54 -2.27
CA TRP A 399 -8.76 -23.64 -1.27
C TRP A 399 -9.49 -23.82 0.07
N ALA A 400 -10.83 -23.83 0.06
CA ALA A 400 -11.61 -24.02 1.29
C ALA A 400 -11.19 -25.29 2.04
N LYS A 401 -11.22 -26.46 1.38
CA LYS A 401 -10.81 -27.75 1.96
C LYS A 401 -9.40 -27.71 2.56
N LYS A 402 -8.45 -27.10 1.85
CA LYS A 402 -7.06 -26.98 2.29
C LYS A 402 -6.92 -26.16 3.57
N HIS A 403 -7.72 -25.11 3.71
CA HIS A 403 -7.59 -24.13 4.79
C HIS A 403 -8.56 -24.35 5.97
N LEU A 404 -9.56 -25.23 5.82
CA LEU A 404 -10.55 -25.55 6.85
C LEU A 404 -9.95 -25.86 8.24
N PRO A 405 -8.91 -26.70 8.41
CA PRO A 405 -8.37 -26.98 9.74
C PRO A 405 -7.92 -25.74 10.51
N ARG A 406 -7.46 -24.69 9.80
CA ARG A 406 -7.10 -23.41 10.44
C ARG A 406 -8.32 -22.52 10.70
N LEU A 407 -9.32 -22.56 9.83
CA LEU A 407 -10.58 -21.83 10.03
C LEU A 407 -11.35 -22.42 11.23
N GLU A 408 -11.43 -23.75 11.34
CA GLU A 408 -12.01 -24.45 12.48
C GLU A 408 -11.27 -24.08 13.78
N LEU A 409 -9.93 -24.05 13.77
CA LEU A 409 -9.14 -23.64 14.93
C LEU A 409 -9.49 -22.20 15.40
N ILE A 410 -9.66 -21.25 14.48
CA ILE A 410 -10.08 -19.87 14.78
C ILE A 410 -11.49 -19.81 15.35
N ALA A 411 -12.41 -20.63 14.83
CA ALA A 411 -13.79 -20.68 15.30
C ALA A 411 -13.92 -21.36 16.67
N ASP A 412 -13.14 -22.41 16.91
CA ASP A 412 -13.10 -23.14 18.17
C ASP A 412 -12.49 -22.30 19.29
N TYR A 413 -11.54 -21.40 18.95
CA TYR A 413 -11.09 -20.37 19.89
C TYR A 413 -12.28 -19.55 20.40
N LEU A 414 -13.14 -19.06 19.50
CA LEU A 414 -14.34 -18.30 19.88
C LEU A 414 -15.34 -19.14 20.68
N ALA A 415 -15.53 -20.41 20.33
CA ALA A 415 -16.46 -21.30 21.04
C ALA A 415 -16.03 -21.54 22.50
N LYS A 416 -14.72 -21.67 22.76
CA LYS A 416 -14.17 -21.83 24.13
C LYS A 416 -14.30 -20.58 24.99
N ARG A 417 -14.70 -19.46 24.40
CA ARG A 417 -14.89 -18.18 25.06
C ARG A 417 -16.33 -17.94 25.48
N ASP A 418 -17.23 -18.92 25.39
CA ASP A 418 -18.51 -18.95 26.13
C ASP A 418 -18.24 -19.61 27.49
N ILE A 419 -17.62 -18.87 28.41
CA ILE A 419 -17.03 -19.37 29.66
C ILE A 419 -18.11 -19.80 30.65
N ASP A 420 -19.24 -19.08 30.69
CA ASP A 420 -20.36 -19.38 31.58
C ASP A 420 -21.49 -20.20 30.92
N ASP A 421 -21.27 -20.65 29.68
CA ASP A 421 -22.15 -21.51 28.89
C ASP A 421 -23.55 -20.90 28.65
N ASP A 422 -23.68 -19.57 28.67
CA ASP A 422 -24.95 -18.88 28.40
C ASP A 422 -25.20 -18.62 26.91
N GLY A 423 -24.20 -18.87 26.05
CA GLY A 423 -24.28 -18.69 24.61
C GLY A 423 -23.63 -17.42 24.09
N LEU A 424 -23.15 -16.53 24.96
CA LEU A 424 -22.45 -15.32 24.56
C LEU A 424 -20.93 -15.49 24.73
N VAL A 425 -20.18 -15.09 23.71
CA VAL A 425 -18.73 -15.07 23.72
C VAL A 425 -18.22 -13.91 24.57
N GLU A 426 -17.37 -14.20 25.56
CA GLU A 426 -16.66 -13.19 26.33
C GLU A 426 -15.32 -12.78 25.72
N SER A 427 -15.12 -11.48 25.60
CA SER A 427 -13.82 -10.87 25.38
C SER A 427 -12.85 -11.15 26.52
N VAL A 428 -11.55 -11.24 26.19
CA VAL A 428 -10.49 -11.43 27.19
C VAL A 428 -10.30 -10.18 28.06
N GLN A 429 -10.50 -9.01 27.47
CA GLN A 429 -10.50 -7.74 28.19
C GLN A 429 -11.75 -7.65 29.07
N SER A 430 -11.60 -7.15 30.29
CA SER A 430 -12.72 -7.02 31.24
C SER A 430 -13.68 -5.88 30.90
N GLY A 431 -13.16 -4.77 30.37
CA GLY A 431 -13.93 -3.54 30.14
C GLY A 431 -14.18 -2.70 31.40
N ASN A 432 -13.67 -3.14 32.56
CA ASN A 432 -13.84 -2.43 33.81
C ASN A 432 -13.02 -1.14 33.88
N ALA A 433 -13.60 -0.10 34.47
CA ALA A 433 -12.90 1.16 34.71
C ALA A 433 -11.63 0.94 35.57
N GLY A 434 -10.49 1.43 35.09
CA GLY A 434 -9.21 1.33 35.79
C GLY A 434 -8.43 0.04 35.53
N GLU A 435 -9.05 -0.98 34.91
CA GLU A 435 -8.37 -2.18 34.43
C GLU A 435 -7.79 -1.91 33.04
N LYS A 436 -6.70 -1.14 33.02
CA LYS A 436 -6.04 -0.75 31.77
C LYS A 436 -5.45 -1.96 31.04
N THR A 437 -5.99 -2.26 29.86
CA THR A 437 -5.28 -2.96 28.80
C THR A 437 -4.68 -1.93 27.82
N ARG A 438 -3.62 -2.30 27.09
CA ARG A 438 -3.02 -1.42 26.08
C ARG A 438 -3.98 -1.10 24.92
N LEU A 439 -4.91 -2.02 24.65
CA LEU A 439 -5.89 -1.96 23.58
C LEU A 439 -7.26 -2.41 24.11
N GLY A 440 -8.34 -1.91 23.51
CA GLY A 440 -9.70 -2.41 23.75
C GLY A 440 -9.91 -3.83 23.24
N ASP A 441 -11.15 -4.32 23.32
CA ASP A 441 -11.52 -5.65 22.81
C ASP A 441 -11.96 -5.64 21.34
N THR A 442 -12.13 -4.46 20.75
CA THR A 442 -12.48 -4.29 19.33
C THR A 442 -11.61 -3.22 18.68
N SER A 443 -11.50 -3.29 17.37
CA SER A 443 -10.78 -2.32 16.54
C SER A 443 -11.51 -0.98 16.38
N ILE A 444 -12.79 -0.93 16.74
CA ILE A 444 -13.62 0.28 16.67
C ILE A 444 -13.22 1.24 17.79
N ASP A 445 -12.38 2.22 17.44
CA ASP A 445 -11.75 3.21 18.34
C ASP A 445 -11.04 2.62 19.57
N THR A 446 -10.80 1.31 19.58
CA THR A 446 -10.15 0.59 20.69
C THR A 446 -10.85 0.77 22.03
N ILE A 447 -12.18 0.94 22.01
CA ILE A 447 -12.99 1.12 23.22
C ILE A 447 -12.85 -0.12 24.12
N ALA A 448 -12.62 0.10 25.41
CA ALA A 448 -12.53 -0.95 26.42
C ALA A 448 -13.93 -1.37 26.89
N SER A 449 -14.67 -2.05 26.03
CA SER A 449 -16.02 -2.58 26.32
C SER A 449 -15.96 -3.91 27.08
N GLY A 450 -15.11 -4.83 26.62
CA GLY A 450 -14.79 -6.10 27.29
C GLY A 450 -15.97 -7.05 27.54
N HIS A 451 -15.67 -8.18 28.17
CA HIS A 451 -16.63 -9.23 28.56
C HIS A 451 -17.65 -9.56 27.45
N LYS A 452 -18.95 -9.43 27.69
CA LYS A 452 -20.02 -9.77 26.72
C LYS A 452 -20.30 -8.60 25.78
N ASN A 453 -19.36 -8.34 24.89
CA ASN A 453 -19.49 -7.25 23.93
C ASN A 453 -20.50 -7.60 22.82
N ALA A 454 -21.53 -6.76 22.68
CA ALA A 454 -22.59 -6.95 21.69
C ALA A 454 -22.11 -6.87 20.23
N TRP A 455 -21.11 -6.05 19.93
CA TRP A 455 -20.52 -5.96 18.59
C TRP A 455 -19.76 -7.23 18.24
N VAL A 456 -18.91 -7.71 19.16
CA VAL A 456 -18.14 -8.95 19.00
C VAL A 456 -19.09 -10.11 18.76
N ASN A 457 -20.12 -10.27 19.60
CA ASN A 457 -21.08 -11.36 19.48
C ASN A 457 -21.87 -11.32 18.16
N ALA A 458 -22.24 -10.12 17.67
CA ALA A 458 -22.87 -9.98 16.36
C ALA A 458 -21.95 -10.45 15.21
N LEU A 459 -20.65 -10.12 15.28
CA LEU A 459 -19.67 -10.60 14.31
C LEU A 459 -19.43 -12.11 14.42
N VAL A 460 -19.35 -12.67 15.64
CA VAL A 460 -19.18 -14.11 15.87
C VAL A 460 -20.36 -14.89 15.32
N PHE A 461 -21.60 -14.42 15.53
CA PHE A 461 -22.78 -15.02 14.93
C PHE A 461 -22.62 -15.15 13.42
N ARG A 462 -22.26 -14.05 12.74
CA ARG A 462 -22.03 -14.04 11.30
C ARG A 462 -20.90 -14.99 10.90
N ALA A 463 -19.80 -15.00 11.64
CA ALA A 463 -18.64 -15.83 11.38
C ALA A 463 -18.96 -17.34 11.45
N TRP A 464 -19.71 -17.80 12.45
CA TRP A 464 -20.12 -19.20 12.54
C TRP A 464 -21.11 -19.59 11.44
N ARG A 465 -22.01 -18.69 11.03
CA ARG A 465 -22.88 -18.91 9.85
C ARG A 465 -22.07 -19.05 8.57
N CYS A 466 -21.09 -18.18 8.38
CA CYS A 466 -20.14 -18.22 7.27
C CYS A 466 -19.37 -19.55 7.25
N LEU A 467 -18.79 -19.98 8.37
CA LEU A 467 -18.05 -21.25 8.43
C LEU A 467 -18.96 -22.46 8.19
N ALA A 468 -20.15 -22.49 8.78
CA ALA A 468 -21.14 -23.55 8.54
C ALA A 468 -21.55 -23.65 7.05
N ASP A 469 -21.55 -22.54 6.32
CA ASP A 469 -21.77 -22.53 4.87
C ASP A 469 -20.57 -23.08 4.08
N ILE A 470 -19.34 -22.74 4.45
CA ILE A 470 -18.12 -23.34 3.86
C ILE A 470 -18.13 -24.86 4.06
N GLU A 471 -18.37 -25.33 5.29
CA GLU A 471 -18.42 -26.76 5.63
C GLU A 471 -19.47 -27.50 4.78
N ARG A 472 -20.67 -26.91 4.57
CA ARG A 472 -21.69 -27.49 3.68
C ARG A 472 -21.23 -27.55 2.23
N LYS A 473 -20.61 -26.48 1.73
CA LYS A 473 -20.10 -26.41 0.34
C LYS A 473 -19.00 -27.45 0.06
N VAL A 474 -18.35 -28.00 1.08
CA VAL A 474 -17.35 -29.07 0.96
C VAL A 474 -17.84 -30.43 1.51
N ASP A 475 -19.15 -30.61 1.65
CA ASP A 475 -19.82 -31.85 2.05
C ASP A 475 -19.48 -32.36 3.47
N ARG A 476 -19.19 -31.45 4.41
CA ARG A 476 -18.90 -31.76 5.83
C ARG A 476 -20.10 -31.43 6.74
N ALA A 477 -21.16 -32.22 6.59
CA ALA A 477 -22.46 -31.96 7.24
C ALA A 477 -22.40 -31.87 8.78
N GLU A 478 -21.62 -32.73 9.45
CA GLU A 478 -21.51 -32.72 10.92
C GLU A 478 -20.82 -31.45 11.45
N ALA A 479 -19.71 -31.04 10.83
CA ALA A 479 -19.01 -29.81 11.17
C ALA A 479 -19.86 -28.57 10.89
N ALA A 480 -20.59 -28.56 9.76
CA ALA A 480 -21.56 -27.52 9.48
C ALA A 480 -22.64 -27.42 10.57
N GLN A 481 -23.21 -28.56 11.00
CA GLN A 481 -24.23 -28.59 12.04
C GLN A 481 -23.68 -28.12 13.40
N HIS A 482 -22.41 -28.40 13.71
CA HIS A 482 -21.75 -27.92 14.92
C HIS A 482 -21.74 -26.38 14.99
N TYR A 483 -21.18 -25.71 13.98
CA TYR A 483 -21.13 -24.23 13.95
C TYR A 483 -22.51 -23.60 13.79
N GLN A 484 -23.43 -24.28 13.10
CA GLN A 484 -24.83 -23.89 13.05
C GLN A 484 -25.46 -23.84 14.44
N THR A 485 -25.25 -24.88 15.25
CA THR A 485 -25.76 -24.98 16.63
C THR A 485 -25.19 -23.87 17.52
N LEU A 486 -23.88 -23.60 17.44
CA LEU A 486 -23.24 -22.49 18.17
C LEU A 486 -23.86 -21.14 17.79
N SER A 487 -24.06 -20.89 16.49
CA SER A 487 -24.69 -19.66 16.01
C SER A 487 -26.14 -19.51 16.48
N ASP A 488 -26.90 -20.61 16.58
CA ASP A 488 -28.28 -20.59 17.06
C ASP A 488 -28.36 -20.31 18.56
N LYS A 489 -27.45 -20.90 19.36
CA LYS A 489 -27.33 -20.65 20.80
C LYS A 489 -27.02 -19.18 21.07
N LEU A 490 -26.03 -18.61 20.38
CA LEU A 490 -25.68 -17.20 20.51
C LEU A 490 -26.83 -16.29 20.12
N ARG A 491 -27.50 -16.55 19.01
CA ARG A 491 -28.68 -15.76 18.60
C ARG A 491 -29.78 -15.78 19.66
N ALA A 492 -30.01 -16.92 20.31
CA ALA A 492 -31.02 -17.05 21.35
C ALA A 492 -30.68 -16.25 22.63
N ALA A 493 -29.39 -16.13 22.97
CA ALA A 493 -28.92 -15.33 24.10
C ALA A 493 -28.82 -13.82 23.78
N TYR A 494 -28.62 -13.46 22.51
CA TYR A 494 -28.47 -12.09 22.04
C TYR A 494 -29.79 -11.33 21.86
N ALA A 495 -30.83 -12.05 21.43
CA ALA A 495 -32.17 -11.51 21.15
C ALA A 495 -32.93 -11.16 22.42
#